data_AF-A0A929GAI9-F1
#
_entry.id   AF-A0A929GAI9-F1
#
_cell.length_a   1.000
_cell.length_b   1.000
_cell.length_c   1.000
_cell.angle_alpha   90.00
_cell.angle_beta   90.00
_cell.angle_gamma   90.00
#
_symmetry.space_group_name_H-M   'P 1'
#
loop_
_entity.id
_entity.type
_entity.pdbx_description
1 polymer ?
#
loop_
_entity_poly.entity_id
_entity_poly.type
_entity_poly.pdbx_seq_one_letter_code
_entity_poly.pdbx_strand_id
1 'polypeptide(L)' 'MSPSGKTVVAAALGECVHVAGVMNFLRLAEEAGWRTIFLGPSVPIAEVIAAAEREKADLVAVSYRLTPDTGE' A
#
# COMPACT_ATOMS: atom_id res chain seq x y z
N MET A 1 12.15 -21.33 14.53
CA MET A 1 11.07 -20.65 13.78
C MET A 1 11.12 -19.18 14.12
N SER A 2 11.61 -18.33 13.20
CA SER A 2 11.46 -16.88 13.36
C SER A 2 9.97 -16.51 13.26
N PRO A 3 9.50 -15.48 14.00
CA PRO A 3 8.08 -15.15 14.04
C PRO A 3 7.60 -14.72 12.66
N SER A 4 6.34 -15.04 12.35
CA SER A 4 5.62 -14.69 11.12
C SER A 4 6.03 -13.32 10.56
N GLY A 5 6.57 -13.28 9.34
CA GLY A 5 7.06 -12.04 8.72
C GLY A 5 5.96 -10.99 8.62
N LYS A 6 6.31 -9.72 8.87
CA LYS A 6 5.39 -8.59 8.80
C LYS A 6 4.89 -8.39 7.37
N THR A 7 3.61 -8.03 7.21
CA THR A 7 2.97 -7.82 5.91
C THR A 7 2.60 -6.35 5.72
N VAL A 8 2.95 -5.79 4.56
CA VAL A 8 2.45 -4.50 4.09
C VAL A 8 1.57 -4.69 2.85
N VAL A 9 0.36 -4.11 2.90
CA VAL A 9 -0.54 -3.95 1.75
C VAL A 9 -0.43 -2.52 1.24
N ALA A 10 -0.39 -2.33 -0.07
CA ALA A 10 -0.20 -1.02 -0.66
C ALA A 10 -1.04 -0.80 -1.91
N ALA A 11 -1.46 0.44 -2.13
CA ALA A 11 -2.25 0.83 -3.30
C ALA A 11 -2.10 2.32 -3.61
N ALA A 12 -2.35 2.72 -4.86
CA ALA A 12 -2.69 4.10 -5.14
C ALA A 12 -4.22 4.27 -5.09
N LEU A 13 -4.70 5.24 -4.32
CA LEU A 13 -6.13 5.34 -3.99
C LEU A 13 -6.94 6.12 -5.03
N GLY A 14 -8.20 5.71 -5.22
CA GLY A 14 -9.21 6.46 -5.95
C GLY A 14 -8.82 6.68 -7.41
N GLU A 15 -8.65 7.93 -7.83
CA GLU A 15 -8.23 8.25 -9.20
C GLU A 15 -6.70 8.37 -9.35
N CYS A 16 -5.93 8.11 -8.29
CA CYS A 16 -4.47 8.23 -8.35
C CYS A 16 -3.84 7.09 -9.14
N VAL A 17 -3.15 7.43 -10.22
CA VAL A 17 -2.37 6.50 -11.06
C VAL A 17 -0.86 6.49 -10.72
N HIS A 18 -0.42 7.32 -9.77
CA HIS A 18 1.00 7.47 -9.45
C HIS A 18 1.45 6.36 -8.51
N VAL A 19 2.36 5.51 -8.99
CA VAL A 19 2.82 4.33 -8.24
C VAL A 19 4.29 4.37 -7.85
N ALA A 20 5.10 5.25 -8.45
CA ALA A 20 6.56 5.23 -8.28
C ALA A 20 7.01 5.37 -6.80
N GLY A 21 6.39 6.28 -6.04
CA GLY A 21 6.72 6.48 -4.63
C GLY A 21 6.42 5.26 -3.76
N VAL A 22 5.20 4.71 -3.89
CA VAL A 22 4.80 3.52 -3.12
C VAL A 22 5.55 2.26 -3.54
N MET A 23 5.87 2.11 -4.82
CA MET A 23 6.70 1.00 -5.30
C MET A 23 8.12 1.06 -4.74
N ASN A 24 8.72 2.25 -4.68
CA ASN A 24 10.03 2.40 -4.04
C ASN A 24 9.98 2.09 -2.53
N PHE A 25 8.91 2.50 -1.84
CA PHE A 25 8.70 2.13 -0.44
C PHE A 25 8.58 0.61 -0.24
N LEU A 26 7.80 -0.07 -1.08
CA LEU A 26 7.66 -1.54 -1.01
C LEU A 26 8.99 -2.25 -1.24
N ARG A 27 9.81 -1.79 -2.19
CA ARG A 27 11.15 -2.36 -2.41
C ARG A 27 12.00 -2.29 -1.13
N LEU A 28 11.99 -1.15 -0.43
CA LEU A 28 12.72 -0.99 0.84
C LEU A 28 12.15 -1.90 1.95
N ALA A 29 10.82 -2.09 1.98
CA ALA A 29 10.17 -2.99 2.94
C ALA A 29 10.56 -4.44 2.69
N GLU A 30 10.59 -4.88 1.43
CA GLU A 30 11.04 -6.22 1.03
C GLU A 30 12.52 -6.44 1.40
N GLU A 31 13.39 -5.47 1.14
CA GLU A 31 14.80 -5.49 1.59
C GLU A 31 14.95 -5.59 3.12
N ALA A 32 13.99 -5.04 3.87
CA ALA A 32 13.90 -5.16 5.32
C ALA A 32 13.23 -6.47 5.80
N GLY A 33 12.90 -7.39 4.89
CA GLY A 33 12.33 -8.71 5.21
C GLY A 33 10.80 -8.72 5.39
N TRP A 34 10.09 -7.68 4.91
CA TRP A 34 8.63 -7.65 4.95
C TRP A 34 8.03 -8.35 3.72
N ARG A 35 6.89 -9.02 3.91
CA ARG A 35 6.03 -9.42 2.79
C ARG A 35 5.31 -8.19 2.25
N THR A 36 5.41 -7.97 0.95
CA THR A 36 4.78 -6.84 0.27
C THR A 36 3.65 -7.31 -0.64
N ILE A 37 2.56 -6.56 -0.66
CA ILE A 37 1.42 -6.79 -1.55
C ILE A 37 1.03 -5.45 -2.16
N PHE A 38 1.07 -5.37 -3.49
CA PHE A 38 0.64 -4.19 -4.21
C PHE A 38 -0.65 -4.46 -4.97
N LEU A 39 -1.69 -3.69 -4.69
CA LEU A 39 -3.01 -3.82 -5.31
C LEU A 39 -3.12 -3.07 -6.64
N GLY A 40 -2.14 -2.21 -6.95
CA GLY A 40 -2.11 -1.45 -8.20
C GLY A 40 -2.52 0.02 -8.06
N PRO A 41 -2.68 0.71 -9.20
CA PRO A 41 -3.20 2.07 -9.25
C PRO A 41 -4.73 2.11 -9.10
N SER A 42 -5.25 3.29 -8.78
CA SER A 42 -6.69 3.60 -8.81
C SER A 42 -7.61 2.64 -8.03
N VAL A 43 -7.18 2.22 -6.85
CA VAL A 43 -7.88 1.24 -6.02
C VAL A 43 -8.90 1.93 -5.10
N PRO A 44 -10.17 1.47 -5.05
CA PRO A 44 -11.14 1.96 -4.09
C PRO A 44 -10.71 1.69 -2.64
N ILE A 45 -10.97 2.62 -1.72
CA ILE A 45 -10.59 2.50 -0.30
C ILE A 45 -11.16 1.22 0.33
N ALA A 46 -12.41 0.88 0.02
CA ALA A 46 -13.06 -0.33 0.54
C ALA A 46 -12.30 -1.62 0.15
N GLU A 47 -11.72 -1.66 -1.05
CA GLU A 47 -10.92 -2.79 -1.51
C GLU A 47 -9.58 -2.87 -0.78
N VAL A 48 -8.95 -1.71 -0.50
CA VAL A 48 -7.71 -1.66 0.31
C VAL A 48 -7.96 -2.17 1.72
N ILE A 49 -9.07 -1.77 2.35
CA ILE A 49 -9.45 -2.25 3.69
C ILE A 49 -9.69 -3.76 3.66
N ALA A 50 -10.49 -4.26 2.71
CA ALA A 50 -10.78 -5.68 2.58
C ALA A 50 -9.50 -6.52 2.32
N ALA A 51 -8.56 -5.99 1.55
CA ALA A 51 -7.25 -6.61 1.34
C ALA A 51 -6.39 -6.60 2.60
N ALA A 52 -6.34 -5.49 3.33
CA ALA A 52 -5.59 -5.41 4.59
C ALA A 52 -6.09 -6.42 5.63
N GLU A 53 -7.42 -6.58 5.77
CA GLU A 53 -8.03 -7.56 6.66
C GLU A 53 -7.74 -9.00 6.23
N ARG A 54 -7.97 -9.32 4.94
CA ARG A 54 -7.73 -10.65 4.38
C ARG A 54 -6.28 -11.10 4.54
N GLU A 55 -5.34 -10.18 4.29
CA GLU A 55 -3.90 -10.46 4.31
C GLU A 55 -3.29 -10.30 5.71
N LYS A 56 -4.09 -9.90 6.72
CA LYS A 56 -3.66 -9.59 8.08
C LYS A 56 -2.47 -8.62 8.08
N ALA A 57 -2.60 -7.53 7.33
CA ALA A 57 -1.53 -6.56 7.14
C ALA A 57 -1.14 -5.89 8.48
N ASP A 58 0.17 -5.80 8.73
CA ASP A 58 0.74 -4.99 9.82
C ASP A 58 0.73 -3.48 9.47
N LEU A 59 0.75 -3.16 8.17
CA LEU A 59 0.84 -1.81 7.66
C LEU A 59 0.08 -1.67 6.32
N VAL A 60 -0.55 -0.51 6.12
CA VAL A 60 -1.12 -0.10 4.84
C VAL A 60 -0.33 1.10 4.29
N ALA A 61 0.25 0.97 3.11
CA ALA A 61 0.97 2.04 2.43
C ALA A 61 0.11 2.65 1.31
N VAL A 62 -0.17 3.93 1.43
CA VAL A 62 -1.08 4.66 0.52
C VAL A 62 -0.28 5.57 -0.40
N SER A 63 -0.49 5.44 -1.71
CA SER A 63 -0.12 6.47 -2.67
C SER A 63 -1.35 7.29 -3.03
N TYR A 64 -1.23 8.61 -2.92
CA TYR A 64 -2.26 9.53 -3.36
C TYR A 64 -1.61 10.83 -3.81
N ARG A 65 -2.06 11.37 -4.93
CA ARG A 65 -1.63 12.69 -5.39
C ARG A 65 -2.72 13.68 -5.01
N LEU A 66 -2.38 14.58 -4.10
CA LEU A 66 -3.20 15.76 -3.82
C LEU A 66 -3.16 16.67 -5.04
N THR A 67 -4.32 16.95 -5.62
CA THR A 67 -4.54 18.15 -6.41
C THR A 67 -4.67 19.34 -5.46
N PRO A 68 -4.39 20.59 -5.89
CA PRO A 68 -4.61 21.77 -5.04
C PRO A 68 -6.01 21.81 -4.41
N ASP A 69 -7.03 21.33 -5.11
CA ASP A 69 -8.42 21.29 -4.64
C ASP A 69 -8.73 20.17 -3.62
N THR A 70 -7.81 19.20 -3.41
CA THR A 70 -7.97 18.08 -2.45
C THR A 70 -7.06 18.22 -1.22
N GLY A 71 -6.43 19.39 -1.05
CA GLY A 71 -5.58 19.74 0.09
C GLY A 71 -6.24 20.61 1.18
N GLU A 72 -7.56 20.86 1.10
CA GLU A 72 -8.37 21.53 2.12
C GLU A 72 -9.30 20.57 2.86
#